data_AF-A0A836S2A4-F1
#
_entry.id   AF-A0A836S2A4-F1
#
_cell.length_a   1.000
_cell.length_b   1.000
_cell.length_c   1.000
_cell.angle_alpha   90.00
_cell.angle_beta   90.00
_cell.angle_gamma   90.00
#
_symmetry.space_group_name_H-M   'P 1'
#
loop_
_entity.id
_entity.type
_entity.pdbx_description
1 polymer ?
#
loop_
_entity_poly.entity_id
_entity_poly.type
_entity_poly.pdbx_seq_one_letter_code
_entity_poly.pdbx_strand_id
1 'polypeptide(L)'
;MLMPMYLSHARPYFDSIRPRSFSALMDMYEQNYIRLRCLCPDLAKIETTVVSCIDGPAHDLHLNILERTRHTTTMQLTYEMLDGSLRPDITVRIYHDALQAEVLSRTCRVGGLIEVDRSPNETALLCKWKLNRFLYKWLGYCLRQGHLFRGNQQHLRTNMINPTFPTPQPVKV
;
A
#
# COMPACT_ATOMS: atom_id res chain seq x y z
N MET A 1 10.12 -51.47 -10.64
CA MET A 1 9.93 -51.04 -9.23
C MET A 1 10.30 -49.57 -9.16
N LEU A 2 9.29 -48.69 -9.26
CA LEU A 2 9.48 -47.24 -9.32
C LEU A 2 9.40 -46.68 -7.89
N MET A 3 10.48 -46.06 -7.43
CA MET A 3 10.48 -45.20 -6.25
C MET A 3 9.99 -43.81 -6.67
N PRO A 4 8.89 -43.28 -6.14
CA PRO A 4 8.49 -41.91 -6.42
C PRO A 4 9.43 -40.94 -5.69
N MET A 5 10.07 -40.05 -6.45
CA MET A 5 10.74 -38.87 -5.91
C MET A 5 9.70 -38.04 -5.15
N TYR A 6 9.93 -37.84 -3.86
CA TYR A 6 9.21 -36.84 -3.09
C TYR A 6 9.44 -35.47 -3.73
N LEU A 7 8.38 -34.90 -4.29
CA LEU A 7 8.30 -33.46 -4.55
C LEU A 7 8.52 -32.75 -3.22
N SER A 8 9.72 -32.20 -3.07
CA SER A 8 10.04 -31.16 -2.11
C SER A 8 8.98 -30.07 -2.23
N HIS A 9 8.06 -30.04 -1.26
CA HIS A 9 7.08 -28.98 -1.14
C HIS A 9 7.86 -27.68 -0.96
N ALA A 10 7.90 -26.85 -2.02
CA ALA A 10 8.41 -25.50 -1.93
C ALA A 10 7.59 -24.80 -0.84
N ARG A 11 8.20 -24.59 0.34
CA ARG A 11 7.57 -23.84 1.42
C ARG A 11 7.20 -22.47 0.84
N PRO A 12 5.93 -22.05 0.89
CA PRO A 12 5.56 -20.72 0.39
C PRO A 12 6.41 -19.69 1.14
N TYR A 13 6.96 -18.72 0.41
CA TYR A 13 7.88 -17.68 0.88
C TYR A 13 7.43 -16.93 2.17
N PHE A 14 6.15 -17.05 2.51
CA PHE A 14 5.50 -16.53 3.70
C PHE A 14 5.96 -17.16 5.02
N ASP A 15 6.57 -18.35 5.02
CA ASP A 15 6.96 -19.06 6.25
C ASP A 15 8.14 -18.41 7.01
N SER A 16 8.85 -17.46 6.39
CA SER A 16 9.90 -16.66 7.03
C SER A 16 9.37 -15.43 7.78
N ILE A 17 8.06 -15.16 7.72
CA ILE A 17 7.42 -13.94 8.21
C ILE A 17 7.00 -14.14 9.68
N ARG A 18 7.98 -14.29 10.57
CA ARG A 18 7.72 -14.17 12.00
C ARG A 18 7.86 -12.69 12.41
N PRO A 19 6.85 -12.06 13.02
CA PRO A 19 6.97 -10.72 13.56
C PRO A 19 8.08 -10.77 14.61
N ARG A 20 9.15 -10.00 14.40
CA ARG A 20 10.32 -10.11 15.29
C ARG A 20 10.10 -9.50 16.68
N SER A 21 9.01 -8.77 16.90
CA SER A 21 8.50 -8.23 18.17
C SER A 21 7.57 -7.05 17.85
N PHE A 22 6.97 -6.43 18.86
CA PHE A 22 6.34 -5.11 18.71
C PHE A 22 7.36 -4.05 18.25
N SER A 23 8.57 -4.05 18.82
CA SER A 23 9.65 -3.12 18.40
C SER A 23 9.93 -3.23 16.91
N ALA A 24 10.04 -4.45 16.38
CA ALA A 24 10.26 -4.64 14.96
C ALA A 24 9.11 -4.07 14.11
N LEU A 25 7.87 -4.17 14.58
CA LEU A 25 6.72 -3.57 13.90
C LEU A 25 6.82 -2.04 13.88
N MET A 26 7.26 -1.43 14.98
CA MET A 26 7.51 0.01 15.04
C MET A 26 8.60 0.42 14.04
N ASP A 27 9.72 -0.32 13.96
CA ASP A 27 10.77 -0.06 12.97
C ASP A 27 10.24 -0.17 11.53
N MET A 28 9.27 -1.06 11.28
CA MET A 28 8.62 -1.21 9.98
C MET A 28 7.76 0.00 9.64
N TYR A 29 7.05 0.54 10.63
CA TYR A 29 6.20 1.73 10.46
C TYR A 29 7.05 2.98 10.16
N GLU A 30 8.20 3.13 10.81
CA GLU A 30 9.18 4.18 10.50
C GLU A 30 9.72 4.05 9.08
N GLN A 31 10.11 2.82 8.67
CA GLN A 31 10.60 2.58 7.32
C GLN A 31 9.56 2.86 6.25
N ASN A 32 8.29 2.55 6.52
CA ASN A 32 7.18 2.92 5.65
C ASN A 32 7.02 4.43 5.55
N TYR A 33 7.13 5.15 6.67
CA TYR A 33 7.10 6.61 6.69
C TYR A 33 8.19 7.18 5.77
N ILE A 34 9.44 6.76 5.95
CA ILE A 34 10.58 7.24 5.14
C ILE A 34 10.30 7.03 3.64
N ARG A 35 9.87 5.83 3.25
CA ARG A 35 9.58 5.54 1.84
C ARG A 35 8.42 6.36 1.28
N LEU A 36 7.38 6.62 2.07
CA LEU A 36 6.28 7.49 1.66
C LEU A 36 6.74 8.94 1.48
N ARG A 37 7.63 9.44 2.34
CA ARG A 37 8.21 10.77 2.19
C ARG A 37 9.14 10.84 0.97
N CYS A 38 9.84 9.76 0.61
CA CYS A 38 10.58 9.70 -0.66
C CYS A 38 9.65 9.67 -1.88
N LEU A 39 8.57 8.88 -1.80
CA LEU A 39 7.59 8.75 -2.90
C LEU A 39 6.79 10.03 -3.10
N CYS A 40 6.55 10.78 -2.03
CA CYS A 40 5.72 11.97 -2.00
C CYS A 40 6.37 13.07 -1.14
N PRO A 41 7.46 13.72 -1.60
CA PRO A 41 8.19 14.70 -0.80
C PRO A 41 7.32 15.89 -0.38
N ASP A 42 6.47 16.36 -1.30
CA ASP A 42 5.57 17.49 -1.10
C ASP A 42 4.16 17.07 -0.65
N LEU A 43 4.03 15.98 0.12
CA LEU A 43 2.72 15.49 0.59
C LEU A 43 1.82 16.61 1.11
N ALA A 44 2.35 17.56 1.88
CA ALA A 44 1.59 18.69 2.41
C ALA A 44 0.83 19.49 1.32
N LYS A 45 1.36 19.60 0.10
CA LYS A 45 0.79 20.37 -1.02
C LYS A 45 -0.26 19.63 -1.84
N ILE A 46 -0.45 18.33 -1.63
CA ILE A 46 -1.45 17.54 -2.36
C ILE A 46 -2.80 17.66 -1.65
N GLU A 47 -3.78 18.27 -2.31
CA GLU A 47 -5.09 18.50 -1.69
C GLU A 47 -6.02 17.28 -1.77
N THR A 48 -6.13 16.66 -2.95
CA THR A 48 -7.10 15.60 -3.21
C THR A 48 -6.43 14.39 -3.87
N THR A 49 -6.36 14.36 -5.20
CA THR A 49 -5.84 13.23 -5.97
C THR A 49 -4.68 13.67 -6.85
N VAL A 50 -3.64 12.85 -6.89
CA VAL A 50 -2.50 13.02 -7.79
C VAL A 50 -2.14 11.67 -8.40
N VAL A 51 -1.70 11.70 -9.65
CA VAL A 51 -1.29 10.51 -10.40
C VAL A 51 0.17 10.64 -10.79
N SER A 52 0.94 9.59 -10.54
CA SER A 52 2.32 9.45 -10.99
C SER A 52 2.34 8.55 -12.22
N CYS A 53 2.55 9.17 -13.38
CA CYS A 53 2.72 8.48 -14.65
C CYS A 53 4.21 8.22 -14.91
N ILE A 54 4.53 7.04 -15.45
CA ILE A 54 5.87 6.66 -15.87
C ILE A 54 5.82 6.23 -17.33
N ASP A 55 6.76 6.71 -18.13
CA ASP A 55 6.90 6.26 -19.51
C ASP A 55 7.36 4.80 -19.53
N GLY A 56 6.56 3.91 -20.13
CA GLY A 56 6.90 2.50 -20.30
C GLY A 56 5.77 1.54 -19.90
N PRO A 57 6.10 0.27 -19.55
CA PRO A 57 5.11 -0.75 -19.24
C PRO A 57 4.56 -0.67 -17.80
N ALA A 58 4.98 0.33 -17.01
CA ALA A 58 4.51 0.51 -15.64
C ALA A 58 3.11 1.13 -15.63
N HIS A 59 2.29 0.73 -14.65
CA HIS A 59 0.93 1.27 -14.49
C HIS A 59 0.98 2.61 -13.74
N ASP A 60 0.06 3.51 -14.06
CA ASP A 60 -0.09 4.80 -13.38
C ASP A 60 -0.46 4.58 -11.91
N LEU A 61 0.32 5.19 -11.01
CA LEU A 61 0.09 5.08 -9.57
C LEU A 61 -0.74 6.27 -9.10
N HIS A 62 -1.88 6.01 -8.49
CA HIS A 62 -2.80 7.00 -7.96
C HIS A 62 -2.61 7.14 -6.45
N LEU A 63 -2.62 8.38 -5.99
CA LEU A 63 -2.69 8.75 -4.57
C LEU A 63 -3.91 9.64 -4.36
N ASN A 64 -4.77 9.25 -3.42
CA ASN A 64 -5.95 10.02 -3.03
C ASN A 64 -5.91 10.32 -1.52
N ILE A 65 -6.01 11.59 -1.15
CA ILE A 65 -6.10 12.04 0.25
C ILE A 65 -7.53 11.80 0.74
N LEU A 66 -7.67 10.96 1.76
CA LEU A 66 -8.97 10.66 2.36
C LEU A 66 -9.28 11.57 3.55
N GLU A 67 -8.26 11.89 4.35
CA GLU A 67 -8.41 12.67 5.57
C GLU A 67 -7.11 13.37 5.94
N ARG A 68 -7.21 14.59 6.46
CA ARG A 68 -6.09 15.32 7.07
C ARG A 68 -6.49 15.91 8.40
N THR A 69 -5.62 15.73 9.38
CA THR A 69 -5.67 16.42 10.66
C THR A 69 -4.34 17.13 10.89
N ARG A 70 -4.20 17.84 12.02
CA ARG A 70 -2.93 18.46 12.43
C ARG A 70 -1.78 17.44 12.53
N HIS A 71 -2.08 16.22 12.96
CA HIS A 71 -1.06 15.22 13.30
C HIS A 71 -1.04 14.04 12.35
N THR A 72 -2.07 13.87 11.52
CA THR A 72 -2.19 12.70 10.65
C THR A 72 -2.63 13.04 9.22
N THR A 73 -2.25 12.17 8.29
CA THR A 73 -2.80 12.14 6.94
C THR A 73 -3.17 10.71 6.59
N THR A 74 -4.43 10.49 6.24
CA THR A 74 -4.92 9.22 5.71
C THR A 74 -5.01 9.35 4.19
N MET A 75 -4.40 8.42 3.46
CA MET A 75 -4.42 8.39 2.01
C MET A 75 -4.60 6.98 1.47
N GLN A 76 -5.08 6.89 0.24
CA GLN A 76 -5.19 5.67 -0.54
C GLN A 76 -4.12 5.67 -1.62
N LEU A 77 -3.51 4.50 -1.86
CA LEU A 77 -2.60 4.24 -2.97
C LEU A 77 -3.15 3.08 -3.80
N THR A 78 -3.17 3.21 -5.13
CA THR A 78 -3.63 2.14 -6.05
C THR A 78 -3.09 2.32 -7.47
N TYR A 79 -3.07 1.23 -8.25
CA TYR A 79 -3.04 1.33 -9.72
C TYR A 79 -4.46 1.24 -10.27
N GLU A 80 -4.69 1.88 -11.41
CA GLU A 80 -5.84 1.62 -12.28
C GLU A 80 -5.44 0.54 -13.29
N MET A 81 -6.12 -0.61 -13.23
CA MET A 81 -5.90 -1.72 -14.14
C MET A 81 -6.73 -1.54 -15.42
N LEU A 82 -6.33 -2.20 -16.51
CA LEU A 82 -7.03 -2.14 -17.80
C LEU A 82 -8.50 -2.61 -17.73
N ASP A 83 -8.83 -3.47 -16.77
CA ASP A 83 -10.20 -3.93 -16.51
C ASP A 83 -11.02 -2.98 -15.62
N GLY A 84 -10.48 -1.79 -15.33
CA GLY A 84 -11.07 -0.79 -14.44
C GLY A 84 -10.97 -1.12 -12.95
N SER A 85 -10.32 -2.24 -12.57
CA SER A 85 -10.14 -2.58 -11.16
C SER A 85 -9.01 -1.78 -10.53
N LEU A 86 -9.21 -1.34 -9.27
CA LEU A 86 -8.21 -0.61 -8.49
C LEU A 86 -7.41 -1.59 -7.63
N ARG A 87 -6.18 -1.92 -8.03
CA ARG A 87 -5.31 -2.84 -7.27
C ARG A 87 -3.82 -2.49 -7.38
N PRO A 88 -3.02 -2.61 -6.31
CA PRO A 88 -3.47 -2.93 -4.95
C PRO A 88 -4.14 -1.70 -4.32
N ASP A 89 -5.30 -1.87 -3.71
CA ASP A 89 -5.98 -0.80 -2.98
C ASP A 89 -5.52 -0.80 -1.51
N ILE A 90 -4.66 0.16 -1.14
CA ILE A 90 -4.10 0.27 0.22
C ILE A 90 -4.45 1.62 0.82
N THR A 91 -5.12 1.59 1.99
CA THR A 91 -5.30 2.78 2.82
C THR A 91 -4.21 2.85 3.88
N VAL A 92 -3.44 3.95 3.87
CA VAL A 92 -2.31 4.20 4.74
C VAL A 92 -2.58 5.44 5.58
N ARG A 93 -2.23 5.38 6.87
CA ARG A 93 -2.17 6.56 7.74
C ARG A 93 -0.73 6.90 8.05
N ILE A 94 -0.42 8.17 7.89
CA ILE A 94 0.85 8.79 8.26
C ILE A 94 0.61 9.57 9.55
N TYR A 95 1.46 9.35 10.55
CA TYR A 95 1.53 10.11 11.79
C TYR A 95 2.77 11.01 11.72
N HIS A 96 2.54 12.32 11.66
CA HIS A 96 3.59 13.31 11.34
C HIS A 96 4.53 13.60 12.51
N ASP A 97 4.02 13.47 13.74
CA ASP A 97 4.77 13.68 14.97
C ASP A 97 5.60 12.45 15.38
N ALA A 98 5.04 11.26 15.21
CA ALA A 98 5.73 10.00 15.49
C ALA A 98 6.66 9.55 14.36
N LEU A 99 6.58 10.18 13.18
CA LEU A 99 7.30 9.77 11.96
C LEU A 99 7.02 8.30 11.59
N GLN A 100 5.75 7.89 11.75
CA GLN A 100 5.30 6.52 11.52
C GLN A 100 4.27 6.48 10.40
N ALA A 101 4.24 5.40 9.63
CA ALA A 101 3.15 5.14 8.70
C ALA A 101 2.70 3.68 8.74
N GLU A 102 1.38 3.48 8.80
CA GLU A 102 0.79 2.15 8.87
C GLU A 102 -0.35 1.95 7.88
N VAL A 103 -0.53 0.71 7.44
CA VAL A 103 -1.74 0.27 6.74
C VAL A 103 -2.91 0.19 7.72
N LEU A 104 -4.00 0.87 7.39
CA LEU A 104 -5.26 0.85 8.14
C LEU A 104 -6.17 -0.31 7.73
N SER A 105 -6.27 -0.56 6.42
CA SER A 105 -7.26 -1.48 5.88
C SER A 105 -6.87 -2.95 6.09
N ARG A 106 -7.89 -3.77 6.34
CA ARG A 106 -7.82 -5.24 6.42
C ARG A 106 -8.02 -5.91 5.06
N THR A 107 -8.51 -5.15 4.09
CA THR A 107 -8.80 -5.55 2.71
C THR A 107 -7.75 -4.94 1.77
N CYS A 108 -6.64 -5.63 1.58
CA CYS A 108 -5.70 -5.29 0.52
C CYS A 108 -6.09 -6.12 -0.71
N ARG A 109 -6.87 -5.54 -1.64
CA ARG A 109 -7.30 -6.28 -2.82
C ARG A 109 -6.12 -6.39 -3.78
N VAL A 110 -5.37 -7.49 -3.74
CA VAL A 110 -4.25 -7.79 -4.65
C VAL A 110 -4.65 -8.99 -5.53
N GLY A 111 -4.90 -8.77 -6.82
CA GLY A 111 -5.11 -9.84 -7.82
C GLY A 111 -6.23 -10.87 -7.54
N GLY A 112 -7.15 -10.57 -6.62
CA GLY A 112 -8.05 -11.52 -5.99
C GLY A 112 -8.24 -11.08 -4.53
N LEU A 113 -9.16 -11.66 -3.78
CA LEU A 113 -9.24 -11.41 -2.33
C LEU A 113 -8.01 -12.03 -1.65
N ILE A 114 -6.86 -11.35 -1.70
CA ILE A 114 -5.95 -11.40 -0.55
C ILE A 114 -6.57 -10.47 0.49
N GLU A 115 -7.74 -10.84 1.03
CA GLU A 115 -7.87 -10.64 2.48
C GLU A 115 -6.56 -11.20 3.04
N VAL A 116 -5.83 -10.42 3.83
CA VAL A 116 -4.73 -11.02 4.59
C VAL A 116 -5.43 -12.02 5.47
N ASP A 117 -5.50 -13.25 4.97
CA ASP A 117 -6.41 -14.29 5.40
C ASP A 117 -6.10 -14.47 6.87
N ARG A 118 -6.99 -13.91 7.69
CA ARG A 118 -6.88 -14.08 9.12
C ARG A 118 -7.30 -15.52 9.33
N SER A 119 -6.33 -16.43 9.22
CA SER A 119 -6.46 -17.68 9.92
C SER A 119 -6.92 -17.32 11.34
N PRO A 120 -7.95 -17.97 11.88
CA PRO A 120 -8.52 -17.63 13.19
C PRO A 120 -7.48 -17.53 14.32
N ASN A 121 -6.30 -18.13 14.10
CA ASN A 121 -5.18 -18.18 15.03
C ASN A 121 -4.12 -17.08 14.82
N GLU A 122 -4.28 -16.16 13.87
CA GLU A 122 -3.29 -15.09 13.66
C GLU A 122 -3.43 -13.97 14.68
N THR A 123 -2.31 -13.66 15.35
CA THR A 123 -2.26 -12.51 16.24
C THR A 123 -2.43 -11.20 15.46
N ALA A 124 -3.02 -10.18 16.10
CA ALA A 124 -3.12 -8.84 15.52
C ALA A 124 -1.76 -8.28 15.10
N LEU A 125 -0.70 -8.59 15.86
CA LEU A 125 0.67 -8.23 15.56
C LEU A 125 1.16 -8.84 14.25
N LEU A 126 0.92 -10.15 14.04
CA LEU A 126 1.29 -10.84 12.80
C LEU A 126 0.54 -10.26 11.59
N CYS A 127 -0.76 -9.97 11.73
CA CYS A 127 -1.55 -9.32 10.69
C CYS A 127 -0.98 -7.95 10.30
N LYS A 128 -0.72 -7.09 11.30
CA LYS A 128 -0.14 -5.76 11.07
C LYS A 128 1.24 -5.85 10.44
N TRP A 129 2.07 -6.80 10.88
CA TRP A 129 3.38 -7.05 10.30
C TRP A 129 3.29 -7.43 8.81
N LYS A 130 2.41 -8.37 8.43
CA LYS A 130 2.24 -8.78 7.04
C LYS A 130 1.83 -7.63 6.13
N LEU A 131 0.79 -6.87 6.54
CA LEU A 131 0.29 -5.71 5.79
C LEU A 131 1.37 -4.64 5.60
N ASN A 132 2.09 -4.30 6.68
CA ASN A 132 3.09 -3.24 6.63
C ASN A 132 4.38 -3.67 5.96
N ARG A 133 4.72 -4.96 6.00
CA ARG A 133 5.81 -5.53 5.19
C ARG A 133 5.47 -5.54 3.70
N PHE A 134 4.22 -5.83 3.35
CA PHE A 134 3.74 -5.69 1.97
C PHE A 134 3.88 -4.25 1.50
N LEU A 135 3.33 -3.29 2.27
CA LEU A 135 3.47 -1.86 1.97
C LEU A 135 4.95 -1.48 1.79
N TYR A 136 5.82 -1.87 2.72
CA TYR A 136 7.25 -1.62 2.61
C TYR A 136 7.81 -2.08 1.27
N LYS A 137 7.62 -3.36 0.91
CA LYS A 137 8.14 -3.93 -0.33
C LYS A 137 7.54 -3.26 -1.57
N TRP A 138 6.25 -2.96 -1.53
CA TRP A 138 5.55 -2.33 -2.63
C TRP A 138 6.00 -0.88 -2.86
N LEU A 139 6.13 -0.06 -1.82
CA LEU A 139 6.70 1.29 -1.92
C LEU A 139 8.12 1.26 -2.47
N GLY A 140 8.93 0.29 -2.03
CA GLY A 140 10.28 0.11 -2.57
C GLY A 140 10.27 -0.26 -4.06
N TYR A 141 9.27 -1.02 -4.52
CA TYR A 141 9.06 -1.29 -5.94
C TYR A 141 8.62 -0.04 -6.69
N CYS A 142 7.64 0.72 -6.20
CA CYS A 142 7.16 1.95 -6.83
C CYS A 142 8.31 2.96 -7.02
N LEU A 143 9.15 3.14 -5.99
CA LEU A 143 10.33 4.01 -6.06
C LEU A 143 11.34 3.54 -7.11
N ARG A 144 11.59 2.22 -7.22
CA ARG A 144 12.50 1.67 -8.24
C ARG A 144 11.98 1.82 -9.66
N GLN A 145 10.66 1.79 -9.85
CA GLN A 145 10.05 2.08 -11.15
C GLN A 145 10.22 3.55 -11.53
N GLY A 146 10.38 4.43 -10.54
CA GLY A 146 10.54 5.88 -10.75
C GLY A 146 9.30 6.68 -10.38
N HIS A 147 8.31 6.08 -9.69
CA HIS A 147 7.13 6.83 -9.25
C HIS A 147 7.53 7.93 -8.28
N LEU A 148 6.91 9.09 -8.46
CA LEU A 148 7.09 10.26 -7.63
C LEU A 148 5.84 11.13 -7.73
N PHE A 149 5.29 11.53 -6.59
CA PHE A 149 4.18 12.47 -6.51
C PHE A 149 4.70 13.88 -6.24
N ARG A 150 4.44 14.80 -7.17
CA ARG A 150 4.77 16.23 -7.00
C ARG A 150 3.50 17.02 -6.75
N GLY A 151 3.55 17.97 -5.82
CA GLY A 151 2.39 18.75 -5.37
C GLY A 151 1.64 19.56 -6.43
N ASN A 152 2.18 19.68 -7.64
CA ASN A 152 1.59 20.44 -8.75
C ASN A 152 1.23 19.58 -9.98
N GLN A 153 1.30 18.25 -9.89
CA GLN A 153 0.88 17.39 -11.00
C GLN A 153 -0.63 17.14 -10.99
N GLN A 154 -1.40 18.16 -11.36
CA GLN A 154 -2.73 17.95 -11.89
C GLN A 154 -2.58 17.78 -13.40
N HIS A 155 -2.47 16.54 -13.89
CA HIS A 155 -2.61 16.32 -15.32
C HIS A 155 -4.00 15.79 -15.66
N LEU A 156 -4.77 16.69 -16.29
CA LEU A 156 -5.94 16.41 -17.10
C LEU A 156 -5.51 15.56 -18.31
N ARG A 157 -5.61 14.23 -18.23
CA ARG A 157 -5.82 13.46 -19.46
C ARG A 157 -7.30 13.57 -19.82
N THR A 158 -7.59 14.51 -20.73
CA THR A 158 -8.84 14.51 -21.49
C THR A 158 -8.94 13.18 -22.24
N ASN A 159 -9.66 12.23 -21.67
CA ASN A 159 -10.60 11.35 -22.38
C ASN A 159 -11.36 10.48 -21.38
N MET A 160 -12.66 10.78 -21.27
CA MET A 160 -13.78 9.93 -20.86
C MET A 160 -13.43 8.67 -20.05
N ILE A 161 -13.30 8.84 -18.74
CA ILE A 161 -13.99 8.11 -17.66
C ILE A 161 -13.51 8.84 -16.40
N ASN A 162 -14.37 9.60 -15.73
CA ASN A 162 -14.10 9.97 -14.35
C ASN A 162 -14.32 8.71 -13.53
N PRO A 163 -13.29 8.04 -12.97
CA PRO A 163 -13.56 7.03 -11.98
C PRO A 163 -14.21 7.75 -10.80
N THR A 164 -15.49 7.46 -10.57
CA THR A 164 -16.18 7.91 -9.37
C THR A 164 -15.50 7.21 -8.20
N PHE A 165 -14.51 7.87 -7.59
CA PHE A 165 -13.97 7.42 -6.32
C PHE A 165 -15.17 7.33 -5.36
N PRO A 166 -15.42 6.16 -4.74
CA PRO A 166 -16.47 6.08 -3.74
C PRO A 166 -16.15 7.09 -2.65
N THR A 167 -17.10 7.97 -2.38
CA THR A 167 -17.02 8.96 -1.31
C THR A 167 -16.56 8.25 -0.05
N PRO A 168 -15.52 8.75 0.67
CA PRO A 168 -15.00 8.08 1.85
C PRO A 168 -16.14 7.89 2.84
N GLN A 169 -16.54 6.63 3.05
CA GLN A 169 -17.43 6.30 4.14
C GLN A 169 -16.66 6.50 5.44
N PRO A 170 -17.25 7.14 6.46
CA PRO A 170 -16.57 7.34 7.73
C PRO A 170 -16.09 6.00 8.26
N VAL A 171 -14.79 5.92 8.57
CA VAL A 171 -14.19 4.76 9.23
C VAL A 171 -14.90 4.60 10.56
N LYS A 172 -15.80 3.61 10.67
CA LYS A 172 -16.38 3.24 11.96
C LYS A 172 -15.24 2.70 12.84
N VAL A 173 -14.95 3.47 13.89
CA VAL A 173 -14.04 3.11 14.99
C VAL A 173 -14.57 1.87 15.71
#